data_AF-A0A1U7P3H9-F1
#
_entry.id   AF-A0A1U7P3H9-F1
#
_cell.length_a   1.000
_cell.length_b   1.000
_cell.length_c   1.000
_cell.angle_alpha   90.00
_cell.angle_beta   90.00
_cell.angle_gamma   90.00
#
_symmetry.space_group_name_H-M   'P 1'
#
loop_
_entity.id
_entity.type
_entity.pdbx_description
1 polymer ?
#
loop_
_entity_poly.entity_id
_entity_poly.type
_entity_poly.pdbx_seq_one_letter_code
_entity_poly.pdbx_strand_id
1 'polypeptide(L)'
;MTRSSYDHLDRETLIDLLERRDAEQKFGLVWERPDMAEVGLPVAALDLDLGLSVGDAPYRNLIIEGDNLDALRFLQLSHRGRIKCIYIDPPYNTGGQELAYHDRYHGKDDAYRHSAWLEFMAQRLGLARELLTPDGVMFVSIDDYEVARLTLLLDGVFPGGKVGTFVWRRRSGSNDVPASFLSVDHEYVLCYAHPGFSFAGLDKDLSGYKDHDHGNPDPWKRGDLTKSHDYRARPNGFYPVHDPQQDVWYAPNPKRVWAFASEQFVKPGQKLRRETMEQLIREGRVIFPKKDRTAFYATLEELRAAIVEGQAPHFLQLGLFATREEENAYLSQYVGKRLGYGTPGYKRFRSEVRRPSKPISSWIVGLKEDDGAEDRTVLRSGLNAEGTTLLGQMLQSAGVGFSYPKPLSLVQTLIAQATGPDDTVLDFFAGSGTTAHAVLALNAAEETSNRRFILASSTEATPQEPQKNLCQSVTRERVARAIQGYTHRTRSGPVQVPGLGGDFAYLRAAGVPAGKTAQEQVWFALQLRHFQALGEYRPDCALQQHWTDGLALFYLIEASPEVLDEVRRLAEAAGRPVTVYSWPSVAVDFELENVTVCAVPAELCEAFGGRCP
;
A
#
# COMPACT_ATOMS: atom_id res chain seq x y z
N MET A 1 -12.03 17.65 -24.88
CA MET A 1 -12.88 17.18 -26.00
C MET A 1 -13.17 18.38 -26.88
N THR A 2 -12.91 18.28 -28.19
CA THR A 2 -13.27 19.28 -29.19
C THR A 2 -14.76 19.61 -29.08
N ARG A 3 -15.10 20.90 -29.07
CA ARG A 3 -16.47 21.40 -29.11
C ARG A 3 -17.18 20.74 -30.30
N SER A 4 -18.08 19.79 -30.04
CA SER A 4 -18.97 19.29 -31.08
C SER A 4 -19.95 20.43 -31.38
N SER A 5 -19.64 21.25 -32.38
CA SER A 5 -20.62 22.18 -32.94
C SER A 5 -21.69 21.32 -33.57
N TYR A 6 -22.89 21.30 -33.00
CA TYR A 6 -24.05 20.60 -33.58
C TYR A 6 -24.86 21.51 -34.49
N ASP A 7 -24.37 22.74 -34.71
CA ASP A 7 -25.03 23.81 -35.45
C ASP A 7 -25.27 23.44 -36.93
N HIS A 8 -24.59 22.39 -37.41
CA HIS A 8 -24.70 21.84 -38.76
C HIS A 8 -25.59 20.59 -38.86
N LEU A 9 -26.08 20.05 -37.73
CA LEU A 9 -26.94 18.86 -37.72
C LEU A 9 -28.41 19.27 -37.76
N ASP A 10 -29.21 18.53 -38.53
CA ASP A 10 -30.66 18.65 -38.45
C ASP A 10 -31.21 18.04 -37.15
N ARG A 11 -32.46 18.37 -36.86
CA ARG A 11 -33.13 17.95 -35.62
C ARG A 11 -33.19 16.43 -35.47
N GLU A 12 -33.43 15.69 -36.56
CA GLU A 12 -33.55 14.23 -36.51
C GLU A 12 -32.20 13.57 -36.22
N THR A 13 -31.14 14.04 -36.88
CA THR A 13 -29.78 13.54 -36.68
C THR A 13 -29.27 13.84 -35.28
N LEU A 14 -29.61 15.00 -34.72
CA LEU A 14 -29.27 15.33 -33.33
C LEU A 14 -30.01 14.44 -32.33
N ILE A 15 -31.29 14.14 -32.59
CA ILE A 15 -32.09 13.23 -31.75
C ILE A 15 -31.48 11.82 -31.80
N ASP A 16 -31.17 11.28 -32.99
CA ASP A 16 -30.55 9.94 -33.12
C ASP A 16 -29.19 9.87 -32.41
N LEU A 17 -28.37 10.91 -32.51
CA LEU A 17 -27.08 11.01 -31.80
C LEU A 17 -27.26 11.00 -30.28
N LEU A 18 -28.23 11.75 -29.77
CA LEU A 18 -28.54 11.79 -28.34
C LEU A 18 -29.12 10.45 -27.87
N GLU A 19 -30.05 9.86 -28.61
CA GLU A 19 -30.62 8.55 -28.31
C GLU A 19 -29.55 7.46 -28.30
N ARG A 20 -28.60 7.48 -29.25
CA ARG A 20 -27.46 6.54 -29.26
C ARG A 20 -26.51 6.77 -28.10
N ARG A 21 -26.18 8.03 -27.78
CA ARG A 21 -25.32 8.38 -26.64
C ARG A 21 -25.95 7.97 -25.31
N ASP A 22 -27.25 8.20 -25.18
CA ASP A 22 -28.02 7.89 -23.96
C ASP A 22 -28.29 6.38 -23.87
N ALA A 23 -28.39 5.67 -25.01
CA ALA A 23 -28.42 4.20 -25.08
C ALA A 23 -27.05 3.55 -24.81
N GLU A 24 -25.94 4.27 -25.05
CA GLU A 24 -24.57 3.90 -24.66
C GLU A 24 -24.30 4.19 -23.18
N GLN A 25 -25.26 3.91 -22.28
CA GLN A 25 -25.06 4.09 -20.86
C GLN A 25 -23.94 3.16 -20.37
N LYS A 26 -22.73 3.71 -20.23
CA LYS A 26 -21.57 2.99 -19.70
C LYS A 26 -21.73 2.85 -18.19
N PHE A 27 -21.62 1.63 -17.69
CA PHE A 27 -21.52 1.39 -16.25
C PHE A 27 -20.27 2.13 -15.72
N GLY A 28 -20.46 3.03 -14.76
CA GLY A 28 -19.36 3.81 -14.18
C GLY A 28 -19.82 5.11 -13.52
N LEU A 29 -18.84 5.86 -13.01
CA LEU A 29 -19.06 7.16 -12.39
C LEU A 29 -19.10 8.26 -13.47
N VAL A 30 -20.21 9.00 -13.52
CA VAL A 30 -20.40 10.19 -14.36
C VAL A 30 -20.76 11.36 -13.45
N TRP A 31 -20.17 12.53 -13.68
CA TRP A 31 -20.45 13.75 -12.92
C TRP A 31 -20.36 14.98 -13.82
N GLU A 32 -20.94 16.09 -13.37
CA GLU A 32 -20.89 17.36 -14.08
C GLU A 32 -19.47 17.92 -14.03
N ARG A 33 -18.85 18.03 -15.21
CA ARG A 33 -17.57 18.72 -15.35
C ARG A 33 -17.85 20.11 -15.88
N PRO A 34 -17.38 21.18 -15.23
CA PRO A 34 -17.40 22.49 -15.85
C PRO A 34 -16.65 22.39 -17.19
N ASP A 35 -17.17 23.03 -18.25
CA ASP A 35 -16.45 23.29 -19.50
C ASP A 35 -15.29 24.25 -19.18
N MET A 36 -14.29 23.75 -18.47
CA MET A 36 -13.01 24.40 -18.36
C MET A 36 -12.38 24.16 -19.73
N ALA A 37 -12.47 25.17 -20.60
CA ALA A 37 -11.47 25.30 -21.66
C ALA A 37 -10.12 25.04 -20.98
N GLU A 38 -9.25 24.25 -21.61
CA GLU A 38 -7.85 24.09 -21.19
C GLU A 38 -7.22 25.49 -21.19
N VAL A 39 -7.48 26.27 -20.14
CA VAL A 39 -6.74 27.47 -19.82
C VAL A 39 -5.37 26.90 -19.52
N GLY A 40 -4.44 27.09 -20.46
CA GLY A 40 -3.08 26.56 -20.36
C GLY A 40 -2.50 26.98 -19.02
N LEU A 41 -2.59 26.09 -18.03
CA LEU A 41 -2.09 26.35 -16.70
C LEU A 41 -0.59 26.62 -16.86
N PRO A 42 -0.06 27.64 -16.17
CA PRO A 42 1.35 27.95 -16.25
C PRO A 42 2.17 26.69 -15.96
N VAL A 43 3.36 26.63 -16.56
CA VAL A 43 4.27 25.53 -16.31
C VAL A 43 4.72 25.60 -14.86
N ALA A 44 4.56 24.49 -14.14
CA ALA A 44 4.96 24.39 -12.74
C ALA A 44 6.49 24.45 -12.62
N ALA A 45 6.96 25.32 -11.73
CA ALA A 45 8.35 25.51 -11.34
C ALA A 45 8.49 25.29 -9.83
N LEU A 46 9.70 24.97 -9.38
CA LEU A 46 10.05 24.82 -7.98
C LEU A 46 11.21 25.74 -7.62
N ASP A 47 11.00 26.64 -6.66
CA ASP A 47 12.03 27.54 -6.15
C ASP A 47 12.63 26.97 -4.86
N LEU A 48 13.94 26.73 -4.83
CA LEU A 48 14.65 26.18 -3.67
C LEU A 48 14.91 27.25 -2.61
N ASP A 49 14.48 27.00 -1.38
CA ASP A 49 14.74 27.85 -0.21
C ASP A 49 15.71 27.14 0.76
N LEU A 50 16.98 27.52 0.67
CA LEU A 50 18.04 27.00 1.54
C LEU A 50 17.83 27.37 3.02
N GLY A 51 17.18 28.51 3.31
CA GLY A 51 16.92 28.96 4.68
C GLY A 51 15.84 28.12 5.39
N LEU A 52 14.94 27.50 4.63
CA LEU A 52 13.91 26.59 5.15
C LEU A 52 14.26 25.11 5.03
N SER A 53 15.24 24.77 4.19
CA SER A 53 15.77 23.41 4.06
C SER A 53 16.47 22.95 5.34
N VAL A 54 16.66 21.63 5.50
CA VAL A 54 17.36 21.03 6.63
C VAL A 54 18.39 20.02 6.10
N GLY A 55 19.61 20.09 6.62
CA GLY A 55 20.74 19.30 6.14
C GLY A 55 21.51 20.02 5.03
N ASP A 56 22.48 19.31 4.45
CA ASP A 56 23.35 19.83 3.40
C ASP A 56 22.96 19.26 2.03
N ALA A 57 23.08 20.09 0.99
CA ALA A 57 22.88 19.65 -0.38
C ALA A 57 23.97 18.61 -0.80
N PRO A 58 23.65 17.66 -1.69
CA PRO A 58 22.35 17.47 -2.35
C PRO A 58 21.30 16.81 -1.44
N TYR A 59 20.09 17.38 -1.45
CA TYR A 59 18.96 16.92 -0.64
C TYR A 59 18.27 15.73 -1.28
N ARG A 60 17.94 14.73 -0.49
CA ARG A 60 17.33 13.47 -0.96
C ARG A 60 15.83 13.42 -0.74
N ASN A 61 15.33 14.28 0.15
CA ASN A 61 13.92 14.41 0.42
C ASN A 61 13.44 15.81 0.07
N LEU A 62 12.16 15.92 -0.31
CA LEU A 62 11.59 17.17 -0.79
C LEU A 62 10.33 17.52 0.03
N ILE A 63 10.18 18.80 0.38
CA ILE A 63 8.92 19.39 0.83
C ILE A 63 8.57 20.51 -0.15
N ILE A 64 7.44 20.37 -0.83
CA ILE A 64 6.94 21.32 -1.83
C ILE A 64 5.75 22.09 -1.24
N GLU A 65 5.94 23.38 -0.97
CA GLU A 65 4.89 24.33 -0.61
C GLU A 65 4.13 24.78 -1.86
N GLY A 66 2.81 24.59 -1.89
CA GLY A 66 1.94 25.13 -2.95
C GLY A 66 0.78 24.23 -3.31
N ASP A 67 0.17 24.45 -4.49
CA ASP A 67 -0.86 23.55 -5.02
C ASP A 67 -0.23 22.21 -5.38
N ASN A 68 -0.82 21.13 -4.88
CA ASN A 68 -0.36 19.78 -5.13
C ASN A 68 -0.51 19.35 -6.60
N LEU A 69 -1.41 19.94 -7.38
CA LEU A 69 -1.49 19.74 -8.82
C LEU A 69 -0.23 20.26 -9.52
N ASP A 70 0.28 21.43 -9.15
CA ASP A 70 1.52 21.98 -9.72
C ASP A 70 2.73 21.15 -9.30
N ALA A 71 2.78 20.74 -8.02
CA ALA A 71 3.80 19.80 -7.55
C ALA A 71 3.78 18.49 -8.37
N LEU A 72 2.60 17.88 -8.58
CA LEU A 72 2.46 16.66 -9.38
C LEU A 72 2.86 16.86 -10.85
N ARG A 73 2.54 18.01 -11.46
CA ARG A 73 2.94 18.35 -12.84
C ARG A 73 4.45 18.47 -12.98
N PHE A 74 5.13 19.11 -12.03
CA PHE A 74 6.61 19.12 -12.01
C PHE A 74 7.18 17.72 -11.76
N LEU A 75 6.56 16.94 -10.86
CA LEU A 75 6.99 15.56 -10.60
C LEU A 75 6.80 14.64 -11.81
N GLN A 76 5.85 14.89 -12.70
CA GLN A 76 5.77 14.15 -13.97
C GLN A 76 7.02 14.37 -14.83
N LEU A 77 7.63 15.54 -14.76
CA LEU A 77 8.85 15.85 -15.49
C LEU A 77 10.10 15.26 -14.84
N SER A 78 10.06 14.76 -13.60
CA SER A 78 11.27 14.31 -12.86
C SER A 78 11.20 12.88 -12.31
N HIS A 79 9.99 12.40 -11.97
CA HIS A 79 9.74 11.19 -11.20
C HIS A 79 8.74 10.22 -11.86
N ARG A 80 8.36 10.44 -13.13
CA ARG A 80 7.47 9.51 -13.85
C ARG A 80 7.99 8.07 -13.77
N GLY A 81 7.15 7.15 -13.30
CA GLY A 81 7.49 5.74 -13.13
C GLY A 81 8.51 5.43 -12.03
N ARG A 82 8.70 6.30 -11.03
CA ARG A 82 9.78 6.17 -10.02
C ARG A 82 9.35 6.28 -8.57
N ILE A 83 8.06 6.51 -8.31
CA ILE A 83 7.50 6.49 -6.97
C ILE A 83 7.05 5.07 -6.65
N LYS A 84 7.49 4.54 -5.51
CA LYS A 84 7.08 3.19 -5.09
C LYS A 84 5.72 3.23 -4.41
N CYS A 85 5.56 4.15 -3.48
CA CYS A 85 4.39 4.22 -2.62
C CYS A 85 3.86 5.65 -2.61
N ILE A 86 2.56 5.80 -2.84
CA ILE A 86 1.83 7.04 -2.59
C ILE A 86 0.93 6.81 -1.38
N TYR A 87 1.01 7.65 -0.38
CA TYR A 87 0.02 7.70 0.70
C TYR A 87 -0.59 9.09 0.70
N ILE A 88 -1.92 9.18 0.68
CA ILE A 88 -2.62 10.47 0.77
C ILE A 88 -3.78 10.40 1.74
N ASP A 89 -4.01 11.53 2.40
CA ASP A 89 -5.15 11.80 3.28
C ASP A 89 -5.92 13.03 2.76
N PRO A 90 -6.66 12.88 1.64
CA PRO A 90 -7.37 14.01 1.01
C PRO A 90 -8.50 14.54 1.93
N PRO A 91 -9.03 15.74 1.66
CA PRO A 91 -10.19 16.25 2.40
C PRO A 91 -11.41 15.35 2.18
N TYR A 92 -12.15 15.03 3.25
CA TYR A 92 -13.25 14.04 3.24
C TYR A 92 -14.60 14.60 2.75
N ASN A 93 -14.66 15.88 2.35
CA ASN A 93 -15.87 16.55 1.86
C ASN A 93 -17.06 16.49 2.84
N THR A 94 -16.80 16.48 4.15
CA THR A 94 -17.83 16.40 5.20
C THR A 94 -18.69 17.68 5.31
N GLY A 95 -18.34 18.72 4.56
CA GLY A 95 -18.99 20.03 4.57
C GLY A 95 -18.61 20.92 5.75
N GLY A 96 -17.53 20.58 6.47
CA GLY A 96 -16.78 21.53 7.30
C GLY A 96 -15.89 22.45 6.45
N GLN A 97 -15.07 23.29 7.09
CA GLN A 97 -14.09 24.19 6.44
C GLN A 97 -12.92 23.45 5.73
N GLU A 98 -13.05 22.16 5.44
CA GLU A 98 -11.97 21.27 4.96
C GLU A 98 -11.65 21.42 3.47
N LEU A 99 -12.50 22.12 2.71
CA LEU A 99 -12.27 22.48 1.30
C LEU A 99 -12.08 23.99 1.16
N ALA A 100 -11.03 24.52 1.76
CA ALA A 100 -10.57 25.89 1.52
C ALA A 100 -9.71 26.00 0.23
N TYR A 101 -9.95 25.11 -0.74
CA TYR A 101 -9.21 25.06 -1.99
C TYR A 101 -10.12 25.50 -3.14
N HIS A 102 -9.80 26.68 -3.68
CA HIS A 102 -10.54 27.50 -4.64
C HIS A 102 -11.66 28.37 -4.05
N ASP A 103 -11.72 29.62 -4.53
CA ASP A 103 -12.62 30.73 -4.13
C ASP A 103 -14.13 30.46 -4.23
N ARG A 104 -14.54 29.22 -4.51
CA ARG A 104 -15.94 28.78 -4.53
C ARG A 104 -16.17 27.86 -3.34
N TYR A 105 -16.49 28.47 -2.20
CA TYR A 105 -17.00 27.75 -1.04
C TYR A 105 -18.28 26.99 -1.43
N HIS A 106 -18.15 25.68 -1.63
CA HIS A 106 -19.31 24.80 -1.77
C HIS A 106 -19.78 24.42 -0.36
N GLY A 107 -20.84 25.08 0.12
CA GLY A 107 -21.46 24.74 1.40
C GLY A 107 -22.07 23.34 1.39
N LYS A 108 -22.50 22.86 2.57
CA LYS A 108 -23.18 21.55 2.71
C LYS A 108 -24.35 21.36 1.75
N ASP A 109 -25.03 22.46 1.41
CA ASP A 109 -26.22 22.49 0.57
C ASP A 109 -25.93 22.71 -0.93
N ASP A 110 -24.66 22.77 -1.33
CA ASP A 110 -24.31 22.94 -2.74
C ASP A 110 -24.47 21.63 -3.52
N ALA A 111 -25.36 21.66 -4.53
CA ALA A 111 -25.67 20.51 -5.38
C ALA A 111 -24.46 19.97 -6.16
N TYR A 112 -23.46 20.81 -6.47
CA TYR A 112 -22.29 20.43 -7.26
C TYR A 112 -21.06 20.07 -6.42
N ARG A 113 -21.18 20.06 -5.08
CA ARG A 113 -20.07 19.82 -4.16
C ARG A 113 -19.32 18.51 -4.43
N HIS A 114 -20.06 17.41 -4.66
CA HIS A 114 -19.45 16.12 -4.96
C HIS A 114 -18.75 16.12 -6.32
N SER A 115 -19.33 16.78 -7.32
CA SER A 115 -18.76 16.89 -8.67
C SER A 115 -17.47 17.73 -8.65
N ALA A 116 -17.44 18.81 -7.87
CA ALA A 116 -16.25 19.61 -7.65
C ALA A 116 -15.14 18.82 -6.95
N TRP A 117 -15.47 18.07 -5.89
CA TRP A 117 -14.51 17.20 -5.19
C TRP A 117 -13.97 16.09 -6.11
N LEU A 118 -14.84 15.46 -6.90
CA LEU A 118 -14.45 14.44 -7.88
C LEU A 118 -13.51 15.00 -8.94
N GLU A 119 -13.80 16.17 -9.49
CA GLU A 119 -12.94 16.82 -10.48
C GLU A 119 -11.57 17.16 -9.90
N PHE A 120 -11.55 17.74 -8.69
CA PHE A 120 -10.33 18.04 -7.94
C PHE A 120 -9.46 16.80 -7.73
N MET A 121 -10.06 15.69 -7.29
CA MET A 121 -9.36 14.42 -7.08
C MET A 121 -8.94 13.77 -8.41
N ALA A 122 -9.79 13.78 -9.43
CA ALA A 122 -9.55 13.11 -10.71
C ALA A 122 -8.28 13.61 -11.40
N GLN A 123 -8.09 14.93 -11.44
CA GLN A 123 -6.89 15.54 -12.04
C GLN A 123 -5.61 15.07 -11.33
N ARG A 124 -5.62 15.03 -10.00
CA ARG A 124 -4.45 14.67 -9.18
C ARG A 124 -4.15 13.18 -9.25
N LEU A 125 -5.17 12.33 -9.11
CA LEU A 125 -5.03 10.87 -9.12
C LEU A 125 -4.55 10.36 -10.48
N GLY A 126 -4.95 11.01 -11.58
CA GLY A 126 -4.45 10.72 -12.92
C GLY A 126 -2.93 10.91 -13.03
N LEU A 127 -2.42 12.07 -12.61
CA LEU A 127 -0.98 12.35 -12.61
C LEU A 127 -0.23 11.41 -11.65
N ALA A 128 -0.77 11.21 -10.44
CA ALA A 128 -0.18 10.36 -9.41
C ALA A 128 0.04 8.92 -9.90
N ARG A 129 -0.91 8.35 -10.66
CA ARG A 129 -0.76 7.01 -11.25
C ARG A 129 0.46 6.90 -12.17
N GLU A 130 0.78 7.95 -12.93
CA GLU A 130 1.92 7.95 -13.85
C GLU A 130 3.27 8.07 -13.14
N LEU A 131 3.28 8.59 -11.91
CA LEU A 131 4.47 8.66 -11.08
C LEU A 131 4.86 7.29 -10.51
N LEU A 132 3.89 6.39 -10.34
CA LEU A 132 4.13 5.07 -9.77
C LEU A 132 4.98 4.17 -10.68
N THR A 133 5.93 3.47 -10.07
CA THR A 133 6.67 2.34 -10.65
C THR A 133 5.74 1.21 -11.12
N PRO A 134 6.17 0.30 -12.02
CA PRO A 134 5.35 -0.83 -12.49
C PRO A 134 4.84 -1.77 -11.39
N ASP A 135 5.47 -1.74 -10.22
CA ASP A 135 5.11 -2.45 -8.99
C ASP A 135 4.75 -1.49 -7.84
N GLY A 136 4.36 -0.25 -8.17
CA GLY A 136 3.99 0.78 -7.21
C GLY A 136 2.55 0.69 -6.72
N VAL A 137 2.30 1.26 -5.53
CA VAL A 137 1.00 1.23 -4.83
C VAL A 137 0.60 2.62 -4.35
N MET A 138 -0.70 2.85 -4.27
CA MET A 138 -1.33 4.02 -3.68
C MET A 138 -2.30 3.61 -2.57
N PHE A 139 -2.12 4.25 -1.42
CA PHE A 139 -3.02 4.21 -0.28
C PHE A 139 -3.75 5.54 -0.16
N VAL A 140 -5.07 5.48 -0.03
CA VAL A 140 -5.91 6.68 0.14
C VAL A 140 -6.79 6.51 1.38
N SER A 141 -6.54 7.33 2.40
CA SER A 141 -7.41 7.41 3.58
C SER A 141 -8.72 8.11 3.21
N ILE A 142 -9.84 7.58 3.70
CA ILE A 142 -11.16 8.15 3.46
C ILE A 142 -12.15 7.71 4.54
N ASP A 143 -13.14 8.54 4.83
CA ASP A 143 -14.27 8.19 5.70
C ASP A 143 -15.35 7.37 4.98
N ASP A 144 -16.44 7.08 5.68
CA ASP A 144 -17.61 6.41 5.14
C ASP A 144 -18.46 7.29 4.21
N TYR A 145 -18.19 8.60 4.15
CA TYR A 145 -18.98 9.55 3.37
C TYR A 145 -18.65 9.53 1.88
N GLU A 146 -17.36 9.56 1.53
CA GLU A 146 -16.92 9.62 0.12
C GLU A 146 -16.31 8.31 -0.42
N VAL A 147 -16.15 7.28 0.42
CA VAL A 147 -15.51 6.01 0.03
C VAL A 147 -16.09 5.39 -1.26
N ALA A 148 -17.41 5.45 -1.46
CA ALA A 148 -18.05 4.87 -2.63
C ALA A 148 -17.69 5.62 -3.93
N ARG A 149 -17.74 6.96 -3.90
CA ARG A 149 -17.42 7.80 -5.06
C ARG A 149 -15.93 7.72 -5.40
N LEU A 150 -15.08 7.78 -4.37
CA LEU A 150 -13.64 7.63 -4.54
C LEU A 150 -13.26 6.26 -5.08
N THR A 151 -13.91 5.19 -4.63
CA THR A 151 -13.68 3.83 -5.16
C THR A 151 -13.97 3.79 -6.65
N LEU A 152 -15.11 4.31 -7.11
CA LEU A 152 -15.45 4.30 -8.53
C LEU A 152 -14.51 5.19 -9.37
N LEU A 153 -14.08 6.33 -8.82
CA LEU A 153 -13.08 7.18 -9.46
C LEU A 153 -11.75 6.42 -9.61
N LEU A 154 -11.28 5.77 -8.55
CA LEU A 154 -10.04 4.98 -8.54
C LEU A 154 -10.13 3.75 -9.45
N ASP A 155 -11.29 3.10 -9.57
CA ASP A 155 -11.49 2.01 -10.53
C ASP A 155 -11.33 2.49 -11.98
N GLY A 156 -11.70 3.74 -12.26
CA GLY A 156 -11.44 4.40 -13.54
C GLY A 156 -9.97 4.79 -13.74
N VAL A 157 -9.30 5.27 -12.69
CA VAL A 157 -7.87 5.63 -12.75
C VAL A 157 -6.98 4.39 -12.85
N PHE A 158 -7.30 3.32 -12.11
CA PHE A 158 -6.59 2.04 -12.04
C PHE A 158 -7.49 0.86 -12.45
N PRO A 159 -7.78 0.68 -13.75
CA PRO A 159 -8.62 -0.43 -14.21
C PRO A 159 -8.08 -1.79 -13.77
N GLY A 160 -8.82 -2.50 -12.92
CA GLY A 160 -8.40 -3.80 -12.36
C GLY A 160 -7.26 -3.74 -11.35
N GLY A 161 -6.82 -2.55 -10.93
CA GLY A 161 -5.70 -2.34 -10.01
C GLY A 161 -6.09 -2.35 -8.53
N LYS A 162 -7.35 -2.63 -8.19
CA LYS A 162 -7.80 -2.69 -6.79
C LYS A 162 -7.18 -3.90 -6.09
N VAL A 163 -6.34 -3.64 -5.10
CA VAL A 163 -5.70 -4.67 -4.27
C VAL A 163 -6.62 -5.05 -3.11
N GLY A 164 -7.24 -4.05 -2.49
CA GLY A 164 -8.14 -4.24 -1.36
C GLY A 164 -8.54 -2.94 -0.68
N THR A 165 -9.31 -3.07 0.39
CA THR A 165 -9.72 -1.95 1.25
C THR A 165 -9.42 -2.32 2.68
N PHE A 166 -8.54 -1.57 3.33
CA PHE A 166 -8.31 -1.72 4.75
C PHE A 166 -9.41 -1.02 5.53
N VAL A 167 -9.84 -1.63 6.63
CA VAL A 167 -10.71 -0.99 7.62
C VAL A 167 -9.87 -0.75 8.86
N TRP A 168 -9.75 0.52 9.23
CA TRP A 168 -8.92 0.96 10.33
C TRP A 168 -9.77 1.55 11.45
N ARG A 169 -9.62 1.01 12.66
CA ARG A 169 -10.29 1.54 13.84
C ARG A 169 -9.59 2.84 14.30
N ARG A 170 -10.30 3.97 14.19
CA ARG A 170 -9.74 5.30 14.48
C ARG A 170 -10.01 5.80 15.90
N ARG A 171 -11.02 5.25 16.58
CA ARG A 171 -11.41 5.63 17.94
C ARG A 171 -12.02 4.48 18.73
N SER A 172 -12.11 4.68 20.05
CA SER A 172 -13.03 3.92 20.89
C SER A 172 -14.45 4.45 20.68
N GLY A 173 -15.45 3.57 20.79
CA GLY A 173 -16.86 3.93 20.55
C GLY A 173 -17.34 5.10 21.38
N SER A 174 -18.26 5.88 20.80
CA SER A 174 -18.91 7.02 21.44
C SER A 174 -20.28 6.63 21.98
N ASN A 175 -20.67 7.22 23.11
CA ASN A 175 -22.05 7.19 23.58
C ASN A 175 -22.89 8.35 23.02
N ASP A 176 -22.23 9.37 22.48
CA ASP A 176 -22.85 10.47 21.74
C ASP A 176 -22.91 10.06 20.27
N VAL A 177 -23.99 9.38 19.90
CA VAL A 177 -24.24 8.78 18.59
C VAL A 177 -25.57 9.27 18.01
N PRO A 178 -25.73 9.27 16.67
CA PRO A 178 -27.01 9.59 16.05
C PRO A 178 -28.16 8.74 16.62
N ALA A 179 -29.41 9.17 16.39
CA ALA A 179 -30.60 8.50 16.94
C ALA A 179 -30.70 6.99 16.66
N SER A 180 -29.98 6.49 15.65
CA SER A 180 -29.86 5.07 15.32
C SER A 180 -28.97 4.25 16.27
N PHE A 181 -28.34 4.87 17.27
CA PHE A 181 -27.45 4.22 18.24
C PHE A 181 -26.25 3.48 17.61
N LEU A 182 -25.77 3.98 16.46
CA LEU A 182 -24.64 3.43 15.71
C LEU A 182 -23.41 4.33 15.83
N SER A 183 -22.34 3.84 16.48
CA SER A 183 -21.04 4.51 16.52
C SER A 183 -20.18 4.10 15.33
N VAL A 184 -19.87 5.04 14.44
CA VAL A 184 -18.92 4.82 13.33
C VAL A 184 -17.50 5.07 13.86
N ASP A 185 -16.79 3.98 14.16
CA ASP A 185 -15.49 4.01 14.85
C ASP A 185 -14.29 3.67 13.96
N HIS A 186 -14.55 3.49 12.67
CA HIS A 186 -13.54 3.18 11.67
C HIS A 186 -13.51 4.20 10.55
N GLU A 187 -12.41 4.18 9.82
CA GLU A 187 -12.17 4.81 8.53
C GLU A 187 -11.62 3.74 7.56
N TYR A 188 -11.53 4.08 6.28
CA TYR A 188 -11.03 3.19 5.25
C TYR A 188 -9.67 3.66 4.75
N VAL A 189 -8.82 2.71 4.36
CA VAL A 189 -7.65 2.98 3.51
C VAL A 189 -7.80 2.15 2.23
N LEU A 190 -8.09 2.82 1.13
CA LEU A 190 -8.19 2.19 -0.18
C LEU A 190 -6.80 1.86 -0.71
N CYS A 191 -6.60 0.65 -1.24
CA CYS A 191 -5.31 0.20 -1.78
C CYS A 191 -5.46 -0.14 -3.26
N TYR A 192 -4.81 0.65 -4.11
CA TYR A 192 -4.75 0.46 -5.56
C TYR A 192 -3.30 0.39 -6.01
N ALA A 193 -2.97 -0.48 -6.95
CA ALA A 193 -1.60 -0.68 -7.38
C ALA A 193 -1.50 -1.02 -8.86
N HIS A 194 -0.29 -0.88 -9.40
CA HIS A 194 0.06 -1.50 -10.67
C HIS A 194 0.22 -3.02 -10.50
N PRO A 195 0.06 -3.83 -11.57
CA PRO A 195 0.00 -5.28 -11.47
C PRO A 195 1.21 -5.98 -10.84
N GLY A 196 2.39 -5.34 -10.83
CA GLY A 196 3.61 -5.89 -10.24
C GLY A 196 3.68 -5.84 -8.71
N PHE A 197 2.76 -5.11 -8.07
CA PHE A 197 2.82 -4.88 -6.62
C PHE A 197 2.52 -6.15 -5.80
N SER A 198 3.24 -6.29 -4.69
CA SER A 198 2.90 -7.22 -3.63
C SER A 198 3.37 -6.70 -2.28
N PHE A 199 2.62 -7.01 -1.22
CA PHE A 199 3.05 -6.71 0.14
C PHE A 199 4.21 -7.62 0.56
N ALA A 200 5.11 -7.09 1.38
CA ALA A 200 6.19 -7.86 2.01
C ALA A 200 5.64 -9.08 2.79
N GLY A 201 4.49 -8.90 3.43
CA GLY A 201 3.88 -9.90 4.29
C GLY A 201 4.48 -9.88 5.69
N LEU A 202 4.08 -10.86 6.50
CA LEU A 202 4.57 -11.02 7.86
C LEU A 202 5.24 -12.37 8.03
N ASP A 203 6.39 -12.41 8.69
CA ASP A 203 7.16 -13.64 8.83
C ASP A 203 6.35 -14.77 9.49
N LYS A 204 6.43 -15.97 8.91
CA LYS A 204 5.82 -17.14 9.52
C LYS A 204 6.58 -17.53 10.77
N ASP A 205 5.84 -17.77 11.84
CA ASP A 205 6.38 -18.51 12.96
C ASP A 205 6.68 -19.96 12.56
N LEU A 206 7.96 -20.29 12.52
CA LEU A 206 8.45 -21.65 12.24
C LEU A 206 8.83 -22.41 13.51
N SER A 207 8.73 -21.80 14.70
CA SER A 207 9.10 -22.43 15.98
C SER A 207 8.26 -23.67 16.31
N GLY A 208 7.03 -23.74 15.80
CA GLY A 208 6.15 -24.90 15.97
C GLY A 208 6.59 -26.17 15.22
N TYR A 209 7.52 -26.07 14.25
CA TYR A 209 8.10 -27.22 13.57
C TYR A 209 9.27 -27.76 14.39
N LYS A 210 8.98 -28.74 15.25
CA LYS A 210 9.93 -29.27 16.25
C LYS A 210 9.99 -30.79 16.28
N ASP A 211 9.00 -31.47 15.70
CA ASP A 211 8.92 -32.92 15.73
C ASP A 211 9.72 -33.49 14.55
N HIS A 212 10.44 -34.58 14.78
CA HIS A 212 11.25 -35.24 13.76
C HIS A 212 10.87 -36.70 13.64
N ASP A 213 10.89 -37.22 12.40
CA ASP A 213 10.83 -38.65 12.16
C ASP A 213 12.23 -39.26 12.25
N HIS A 214 12.33 -40.50 12.71
CA HIS A 214 13.61 -41.19 12.82
C HIS A 214 14.30 -41.28 11.46
N GLY A 215 15.50 -40.70 11.33
CA GLY A 215 16.26 -40.68 10.08
C GLY A 215 15.84 -39.59 9.08
N ASN A 216 14.87 -38.73 9.41
CA ASN A 216 14.50 -37.57 8.59
C ASN A 216 14.81 -36.26 9.36
N PRO A 217 15.78 -35.45 8.90
CA PRO A 217 16.13 -34.20 9.57
C PRO A 217 15.09 -33.09 9.38
N ASP A 218 14.14 -33.21 8.46
CA ASP A 218 13.14 -32.18 8.19
C ASP A 218 12.08 -32.11 9.31
N PRO A 219 12.01 -31.02 10.09
CA PRO A 219 11.07 -30.91 11.19
C PRO A 219 9.64 -30.74 10.67
N TRP A 220 8.70 -31.35 11.38
CA TRP A 220 7.27 -31.25 11.11
C TRP A 220 6.51 -30.72 12.32
N LYS A 221 5.25 -30.33 12.07
CA LYS A 221 4.27 -30.03 13.11
C LYS A 221 2.93 -30.71 12.81
N ARG A 222 2.15 -30.97 13.85
CA ARG A 222 0.79 -31.52 13.70
C ARG A 222 -0.13 -30.49 13.03
N GLY A 223 -0.81 -30.91 11.97
CA GLY A 223 -1.84 -30.18 11.25
C GLY A 223 -3.18 -30.91 11.26
N ASP A 224 -4.21 -30.23 10.79
CA ASP A 224 -5.56 -30.78 10.67
C ASP A 224 -5.65 -31.76 9.50
N LEU A 225 -6.18 -32.96 9.78
CA LEU A 225 -6.47 -34.01 8.79
C LEU A 225 -7.94 -33.95 8.30
N THR A 226 -8.75 -33.07 8.90
CA THR A 226 -10.16 -32.84 8.59
C THR A 226 -10.36 -31.57 7.75
N LYS A 227 -11.57 -31.42 7.19
CA LYS A 227 -12.04 -30.20 6.53
C LYS A 227 -13.42 -29.80 7.06
N SER A 228 -13.77 -28.52 6.93
CA SER A 228 -15.02 -27.97 7.46
C SER A 228 -16.24 -28.31 6.59
N HIS A 229 -16.57 -29.59 6.52
CA HIS A 229 -17.79 -30.12 5.91
C HIS A 229 -18.34 -31.24 6.79
N ASP A 230 -19.66 -31.31 6.91
CA ASP A 230 -20.31 -32.45 7.52
C ASP A 230 -20.33 -33.66 6.58
N TYR A 231 -20.71 -34.80 7.15
CA TYR A 231 -20.75 -36.07 6.43
C TYR A 231 -21.79 -36.13 5.30
N ARG A 232 -22.83 -35.27 5.33
CA ARG A 232 -23.84 -35.20 4.26
C ARG A 232 -23.33 -34.40 3.07
N ALA A 233 -22.64 -33.29 3.34
CA ALA A 233 -22.05 -32.44 2.31
C ALA A 233 -20.89 -33.15 1.58
N ARG A 234 -20.17 -34.05 2.26
CA ARG A 234 -18.99 -34.76 1.73
C ARG A 234 -18.96 -36.23 2.17
N PRO A 235 -19.83 -37.10 1.65
CA PRO A 235 -19.92 -38.51 2.06
C PRO A 235 -18.62 -39.28 1.81
N ASN A 236 -17.91 -39.02 0.70
CA ASN A 236 -16.64 -39.68 0.38
C ASN A 236 -15.47 -39.27 1.30
N GLY A 237 -15.67 -38.31 2.21
CA GLY A 237 -14.74 -37.97 3.28
C GLY A 237 -15.05 -38.65 4.62
N PHE A 238 -16.18 -39.35 4.71
CA PHE A 238 -16.72 -39.92 5.94
C PHE A 238 -16.56 -41.44 5.95
N TYR A 239 -15.34 -41.89 6.23
CA TYR A 239 -14.95 -43.30 6.24
C TYR A 239 -13.98 -43.60 7.39
N PRO A 240 -13.89 -44.86 7.87
CA PRO A 240 -12.97 -45.25 8.91
C PRO A 240 -11.52 -45.25 8.41
N VAL A 241 -10.59 -44.74 9.23
CA VAL A 241 -9.16 -44.69 8.90
C VAL A 241 -8.40 -45.73 9.73
N HIS A 242 -7.55 -46.53 9.08
CA HIS A 242 -6.77 -47.61 9.71
C HIS A 242 -5.34 -47.17 10.00
N ASP A 243 -4.88 -47.40 11.23
CA ASP A 243 -3.46 -47.42 11.59
C ASP A 243 -2.92 -48.86 11.42
N PRO A 244 -2.14 -49.13 10.35
CA PRO A 244 -1.62 -50.48 10.10
C PRO A 244 -0.54 -50.91 11.10
N GLN A 245 0.06 -49.99 11.86
CA GLN A 245 1.12 -50.33 12.82
C GLN A 245 0.55 -50.85 14.15
N GLN A 246 -0.54 -50.26 14.60
CA GLN A 246 -1.21 -50.62 15.88
C GLN A 246 -2.44 -51.52 15.68
N ASP A 247 -2.86 -51.71 14.43
CA ASP A 247 -4.14 -52.31 14.04
C ASP A 247 -5.33 -51.66 14.75
N VAL A 248 -5.42 -50.34 14.63
CA VAL A 248 -6.46 -49.50 15.26
C VAL A 248 -7.21 -48.71 14.21
N TRP A 249 -8.52 -48.57 14.36
CA TRP A 249 -9.39 -47.85 13.45
C TRP A 249 -10.00 -46.61 14.09
N TYR A 250 -10.12 -45.54 13.31
CA TYR A 250 -10.56 -44.23 13.75
C TYR A 250 -11.80 -43.76 12.99
N ALA A 251 -12.83 -43.35 13.74
CA ALA A 251 -14.04 -42.77 13.19
C ALA A 251 -13.83 -41.29 12.80
N PRO A 252 -14.34 -40.82 11.65
CA PRO A 252 -14.35 -39.41 11.27
C PRO A 252 -15.31 -38.59 12.14
N ASN A 253 -15.01 -37.31 12.32
CA ASN A 253 -15.95 -36.38 12.93
C ASN A 253 -17.13 -36.10 11.98
N PRO A 254 -18.39 -36.33 12.38
CA PRO A 254 -19.54 -36.11 11.50
C PRO A 254 -19.76 -34.66 11.08
N LYS A 255 -19.21 -33.69 11.82
CA LYS A 255 -19.25 -32.24 11.49
C LYS A 255 -18.01 -31.78 10.72
N ARG A 256 -16.95 -32.60 10.66
CA ARG A 256 -15.67 -32.31 10.00
C ARG A 256 -15.05 -33.59 9.44
N VAL A 257 -15.44 -33.94 8.22
CA VAL A 257 -14.95 -35.15 7.55
C VAL A 257 -13.46 -35.07 7.19
N TRP A 258 -12.85 -36.19 6.79
CA TRP A 258 -11.46 -36.22 6.35
C TRP A 258 -11.23 -35.32 5.12
N ALA A 259 -10.09 -34.65 5.10
CA ALA A 259 -9.71 -33.77 4.00
C ALA A 259 -9.46 -34.55 2.69
N PHE A 260 -8.90 -35.75 2.82
CA PHE A 260 -8.44 -36.62 1.74
C PHE A 260 -9.48 -37.71 1.42
N ALA A 261 -9.51 -38.14 0.16
CA ALA A 261 -10.37 -39.25 -0.26
C ALA A 261 -9.72 -40.59 0.08
N SER A 262 -10.53 -41.59 0.43
CA SER A 262 -10.08 -42.99 0.51
C SER A 262 -9.94 -43.56 -0.90
N GLU A 263 -8.95 -44.44 -1.10
CA GLU A 263 -8.80 -45.27 -2.30
C GLU A 263 -10.08 -46.01 -2.67
N GLN A 264 -10.93 -46.36 -1.69
CA GLN A 264 -12.21 -47.04 -1.89
C GLN A 264 -13.20 -46.23 -2.75
N PHE A 265 -13.06 -44.90 -2.78
CA PHE A 265 -13.93 -44.00 -3.54
C PHE A 265 -13.28 -43.46 -4.83
N VAL A 266 -12.05 -43.89 -5.13
CA VAL A 266 -11.31 -43.44 -6.32
C VAL A 266 -11.62 -44.37 -7.49
N LYS A 267 -12.11 -43.81 -8.60
CA LYS A 267 -12.37 -44.57 -9.82
C LYS A 267 -11.06 -44.87 -10.58
N PRO A 268 -10.94 -46.01 -11.28
CA PRO A 268 -9.79 -46.28 -12.13
C PRO A 268 -9.54 -45.14 -13.14
N GLY A 269 -8.30 -44.63 -13.20
CA GLY A 269 -7.91 -43.52 -14.09
C GLY A 269 -8.33 -42.12 -13.63
N GLN A 270 -8.96 -41.97 -12.46
CA GLN A 270 -9.33 -40.66 -11.93
C GLN A 270 -8.09 -39.86 -11.54
N LYS A 271 -7.88 -38.70 -12.18
CA LYS A 271 -6.82 -37.76 -11.77
C LYS A 271 -7.20 -37.10 -10.44
N LEU A 272 -6.41 -37.36 -9.41
CA LEU A 272 -6.57 -36.73 -8.10
C LEU A 272 -5.73 -35.45 -8.01
N ARG A 273 -6.27 -34.45 -7.31
CA ARG A 273 -5.54 -33.20 -7.01
C ARG A 273 -4.55 -33.35 -5.85
N ARG A 274 -4.73 -34.39 -5.02
CA ARG A 274 -3.94 -34.73 -3.84
C ARG A 274 -3.95 -36.24 -3.64
N GLU A 275 -3.00 -36.73 -2.87
CA GLU A 275 -2.83 -38.11 -2.46
C GLU A 275 -4.07 -38.63 -1.70
N THR A 276 -4.29 -39.95 -1.74
CA THR A 276 -5.33 -40.61 -0.94
C THR A 276 -4.92 -40.72 0.52
N MET A 277 -5.89 -40.95 1.42
CA MET A 277 -5.59 -41.17 2.84
C MET A 277 -4.64 -42.34 3.04
N GLU A 278 -4.87 -43.45 2.35
CA GLU A 278 -4.04 -44.65 2.42
C GLU A 278 -2.63 -44.40 1.89
N GLN A 279 -2.48 -43.61 0.81
CA GLN A 279 -1.17 -43.19 0.33
C GLN A 279 -0.44 -42.34 1.38
N LEU A 280 -1.12 -41.37 1.98
CA LEU A 280 -0.54 -40.54 3.04
C LEU A 280 -0.13 -41.37 4.26
N ILE A 281 -0.88 -42.40 4.61
CA ILE A 281 -0.51 -43.34 5.68
C ILE A 281 0.76 -44.10 5.32
N ARG A 282 0.84 -44.66 4.09
CA ARG A 282 2.04 -45.36 3.60
C ARG A 282 3.28 -44.47 3.58
N GLU A 283 3.10 -43.20 3.24
CA GLU A 283 4.16 -42.18 3.21
C GLU A 283 4.49 -41.59 4.59
N GLY A 284 3.85 -42.07 5.67
CA GLY A 284 4.07 -41.61 7.03
C GLY A 284 3.61 -40.17 7.28
N ARG A 285 2.72 -39.63 6.43
CA ARG A 285 2.14 -38.28 6.51
C ARG A 285 0.98 -38.17 7.52
N VAL A 286 0.44 -39.29 7.98
CA VAL A 286 -0.61 -39.33 9.02
C VAL A 286 0.01 -39.62 10.38
N ILE A 287 -0.39 -38.85 11.39
CA ILE A 287 0.02 -39.01 12.80
C ILE A 287 -1.10 -39.75 13.51
N PHE A 288 -0.83 -40.96 13.98
CA PHE A 288 -1.76 -41.68 14.85
C PHE A 288 -1.48 -41.39 16.33
N PRO A 289 -2.51 -41.34 17.19
CA PRO A 289 -2.35 -41.27 18.64
C PRO A 289 -1.44 -42.38 19.18
N LYS A 290 -0.47 -42.03 20.04
CA LYS A 290 0.41 -42.98 20.73
C LYS A 290 -0.25 -43.42 22.04
N LYS A 291 -0.23 -44.73 22.34
CA LYS A 291 -0.83 -45.31 23.56
C LYS A 291 -2.33 -44.94 23.70
N ASP A 292 -3.05 -45.02 22.59
CA ASP A 292 -4.46 -44.64 22.58
C ASP A 292 -5.31 -45.59 23.44
N ARG A 293 -6.39 -45.07 24.02
CA ARG A 293 -7.45 -45.93 24.55
C ARG A 293 -8.09 -46.62 23.36
N THR A 294 -8.35 -47.93 23.48
CA THR A 294 -9.04 -48.69 22.44
C THR A 294 -10.21 -49.47 23.00
N ALA A 295 -11.19 -49.74 22.15
CA ALA A 295 -12.33 -50.61 22.43
C ALA A 295 -12.56 -51.57 21.26
N PHE A 296 -13.17 -52.71 21.54
CA PHE A 296 -13.55 -53.70 20.53
C PHE A 296 -14.98 -54.12 20.79
N TYR A 297 -15.77 -54.22 19.73
CA TYR A 297 -17.17 -54.61 19.79
C TYR A 297 -17.40 -55.73 18.76
N ALA A 298 -17.79 -56.91 19.24
CA ALA A 298 -17.98 -58.09 18.40
C ALA A 298 -19.28 -58.01 17.59
N THR A 299 -20.29 -57.34 18.15
CA THR A 299 -21.61 -57.22 17.53
C THR A 299 -22.05 -55.77 17.37
N LEU A 300 -23.00 -55.55 16.46
CA LEU A 300 -23.63 -54.23 16.27
C LEU A 300 -24.41 -53.79 17.51
N GLU A 301 -25.02 -54.74 18.24
CA GLU A 301 -25.77 -54.46 19.46
C GLU A 301 -24.86 -53.94 20.58
N GLU A 302 -23.70 -54.58 20.77
CA GLU A 302 -22.67 -54.13 21.71
C GLU A 302 -22.19 -52.70 21.39
N LEU A 303 -21.90 -52.42 20.12
CA LEU A 303 -21.46 -51.09 19.70
C LEU A 303 -22.55 -50.03 19.96
N ARG A 304 -23.82 -50.34 19.65
CA ARG A 304 -24.94 -49.40 19.90
C ARG A 304 -25.14 -49.15 21.38
N ALA A 305 -25.09 -50.19 22.22
CA ALA A 305 -25.19 -50.04 23.68
C ALA A 305 -24.05 -49.15 24.20
N ALA A 306 -22.82 -49.38 23.76
CA ALA A 306 -21.68 -48.56 24.14
C ALA A 306 -21.79 -47.09 23.71
N ILE A 307 -22.40 -46.81 22.54
CA ILE A 307 -22.67 -45.42 22.12
C ILE A 307 -23.68 -44.76 23.06
N VAL A 308 -24.77 -45.45 23.40
CA VAL A 308 -25.81 -44.93 24.31
C VAL A 308 -25.24 -44.67 25.71
N GLU A 309 -24.35 -45.54 26.19
CA GLU A 309 -23.68 -45.42 27.49
C GLU A 309 -22.52 -44.40 27.50
N GLY A 310 -22.20 -43.78 26.36
CA GLY A 310 -21.06 -42.86 26.24
C GLY A 310 -19.69 -43.55 26.37
N GLN A 311 -19.67 -44.87 26.21
CA GLN A 311 -18.46 -45.68 26.29
C GLN A 311 -17.79 -45.89 24.94
N ALA A 312 -18.44 -45.64 23.80
CA ALA A 312 -17.83 -45.77 22.47
C ALA A 312 -16.86 -44.61 22.14
N PRO A 313 -15.98 -44.78 21.14
CA PRO A 313 -15.18 -43.67 20.58
C PRO A 313 -16.03 -42.44 20.25
N HIS A 314 -15.52 -41.24 20.60
CA HIS A 314 -16.30 -40.00 20.70
C HIS A 314 -17.06 -39.58 19.43
N PHE A 315 -16.59 -39.96 18.23
CA PHE A 315 -17.24 -39.60 16.97
C PHE A 315 -18.29 -40.60 16.47
N LEU A 316 -18.40 -41.76 17.12
CA LEU A 316 -19.49 -42.71 16.85
C LEU A 316 -20.74 -42.28 17.61
N GLN A 317 -21.82 -42.02 16.86
CA GLN A 317 -23.09 -41.57 17.41
C GLN A 317 -24.27 -42.15 16.62
N LEU A 318 -25.40 -42.31 17.31
CA LEU A 318 -26.68 -42.68 16.70
C LEU A 318 -27.43 -41.43 16.21
N GLY A 319 -28.44 -41.62 15.37
CA GLY A 319 -29.31 -40.56 14.84
C GLY A 319 -28.64 -39.71 13.75
N LEU A 320 -27.54 -40.19 13.16
CA LEU A 320 -26.96 -39.54 12.00
C LEU A 320 -27.89 -39.70 10.79
N PHE A 321 -28.22 -40.93 10.44
CA PHE A 321 -28.93 -41.27 9.22
C PHE A 321 -30.45 -41.30 9.42
N ALA A 322 -31.20 -41.15 8.33
CA ALA A 322 -32.66 -41.07 8.39
C ALA A 322 -33.29 -42.45 8.63
N THR A 323 -32.66 -43.50 8.10
CA THR A 323 -33.14 -44.87 8.20
C THR A 323 -32.24 -45.73 9.09
N ARG A 324 -32.84 -46.76 9.69
CA ARG A 324 -32.10 -47.71 10.53
C ARG A 324 -31.13 -48.55 9.69
N GLU A 325 -31.48 -48.81 8.43
CA GLU A 325 -30.66 -49.53 7.46
C GLU A 325 -29.36 -48.76 7.15
N GLU A 326 -29.45 -47.45 6.91
CA GLU A 326 -28.28 -46.58 6.69
C GLU A 326 -27.39 -46.48 7.93
N GLU A 327 -28.01 -46.35 9.11
CA GLU A 327 -27.26 -46.32 10.37
C GLU A 327 -26.54 -47.66 10.63
N ASN A 328 -27.20 -48.79 10.36
CA ASN A 328 -26.58 -50.11 10.45
C ASN A 328 -25.44 -50.28 9.44
N ALA A 329 -25.59 -49.77 8.21
CA ALA A 329 -24.55 -49.80 7.19
C ALA A 329 -23.33 -48.93 7.58
N TYR A 330 -23.55 -47.82 8.28
CA TYR A 330 -22.47 -47.00 8.83
C TYR A 330 -21.75 -47.69 9.99
N LEU A 331 -22.49 -48.14 11.01
CA LEU A 331 -21.91 -48.71 12.22
C LEU A 331 -21.25 -50.08 11.99
N SER A 332 -21.75 -50.86 11.04
CA SER A 332 -21.17 -52.17 10.69
C SER A 332 -19.72 -52.07 10.20
N GLN A 333 -19.30 -50.91 9.69
CA GLN A 333 -17.91 -50.66 9.28
C GLN A 333 -16.90 -50.68 10.45
N TYR A 334 -17.38 -50.62 11.69
CA TYR A 334 -16.58 -50.57 12.92
C TYR A 334 -16.68 -51.85 13.76
N VAL A 335 -17.66 -52.71 13.49
CA VAL A 335 -17.83 -54.00 14.19
C VAL A 335 -16.68 -54.94 13.84
N GLY A 336 -16.17 -55.66 14.83
CA GLY A 336 -15.03 -56.56 14.67
C GLY A 336 -13.68 -55.86 14.47
N LYS A 337 -13.60 -54.55 14.71
CA LYS A 337 -12.36 -53.76 14.63
C LYS A 337 -11.99 -53.20 16.00
N ARG A 338 -10.69 -53.05 16.25
CA ARG A 338 -10.19 -52.32 17.42
C ARG A 338 -10.27 -50.82 17.13
N LEU A 339 -11.03 -50.08 17.93
CA LEU A 339 -11.36 -48.68 17.68
C LEU A 339 -10.61 -47.75 18.65
N GLY A 340 -9.97 -46.72 18.13
CA GLY A 340 -9.26 -45.71 18.91
C GLY A 340 -10.15 -44.52 19.29
N TYR A 341 -9.89 -43.90 20.44
CA TYR A 341 -10.62 -42.72 20.92
C TYR A 341 -9.94 -41.41 20.51
N GLY A 342 -8.63 -41.46 20.22
CA GLY A 342 -7.89 -40.30 19.78
C GLY A 342 -8.25 -39.85 18.37
N THR A 343 -7.60 -38.79 17.91
CA THR A 343 -7.84 -38.21 16.58
C THR A 343 -6.55 -38.22 15.77
N PRO A 344 -6.51 -38.92 14.62
CA PRO A 344 -5.39 -38.83 13.69
C PRO A 344 -5.13 -37.38 13.24
N GLY A 345 -3.86 -37.02 13.08
CA GLY A 345 -3.41 -35.71 12.60
C GLY A 345 -2.68 -35.82 11.26
N TYR A 346 -2.42 -34.68 10.64
CA TYR A 346 -1.62 -34.59 9.42
C TYR A 346 -0.23 -34.03 9.74
N LYS A 347 0.86 -34.63 9.22
CA LYS A 347 2.20 -34.06 9.34
C LYS A 347 2.38 -32.96 8.30
N ARG A 348 2.73 -31.75 8.75
CA ARG A 348 3.17 -30.65 7.88
C ARG A 348 4.66 -30.47 8.05
N PHE A 349 5.42 -30.67 6.98
CA PHE A 349 6.88 -30.50 6.99
C PHE A 349 7.28 -29.04 6.77
N ARG A 350 8.41 -28.63 7.35
CA ARG A 350 8.91 -27.26 7.21
C ARG A 350 9.35 -26.98 5.77
N SER A 351 9.95 -27.96 5.09
CA SER A 351 10.33 -27.86 3.68
C SER A 351 9.16 -27.57 2.73
N GLU A 352 7.93 -27.92 3.11
CA GLU A 352 6.72 -27.72 2.31
C GLU A 352 6.18 -26.27 2.39
N VAL A 353 6.80 -25.40 3.20
CA VAL A 353 6.41 -23.99 3.34
C VAL A 353 6.85 -23.21 2.09
N ARG A 354 5.93 -23.07 1.13
CA ARG A 354 6.17 -22.40 -0.17
C ARG A 354 6.50 -20.91 -0.12
N ARG A 355 6.07 -20.20 0.93
CA ARG A 355 6.36 -18.77 1.14
C ARG A 355 6.78 -18.57 2.58
N PRO A 356 7.90 -17.88 2.86
CA PRO A 356 8.35 -17.62 4.23
C PRO A 356 7.41 -16.65 4.96
N SER A 357 6.70 -15.78 4.22
CA SER A 357 5.73 -14.84 4.79
C SER A 357 4.28 -15.31 4.67
N LYS A 358 3.45 -14.85 5.62
CA LYS A 358 1.98 -14.89 5.59
C LYS A 358 1.47 -13.63 4.88
N PRO A 359 0.30 -13.72 4.20
CA PRO A 359 -0.40 -12.53 3.73
C PRO A 359 -0.84 -11.66 4.92
N ILE A 360 -1.00 -10.36 4.66
CA ILE A 360 -1.57 -9.41 5.62
C ILE A 360 -3.10 -9.42 5.55
N SER A 361 -3.76 -9.09 6.66
CA SER A 361 -5.19 -8.89 6.76
C SER A 361 -5.58 -7.49 6.30
N SER A 362 -6.79 -7.34 5.76
CA SER A 362 -7.40 -6.04 5.48
C SER A 362 -7.96 -5.36 6.74
N TRP A 363 -7.88 -6.00 7.90
CA TRP A 363 -8.29 -5.42 9.17
C TRP A 363 -7.08 -4.78 9.87
N ILE A 364 -7.22 -3.54 10.35
CA ILE A 364 -6.19 -2.85 11.13
C ILE A 364 -6.74 -2.60 12.54
N VAL A 365 -6.12 -3.25 13.53
CA VAL A 365 -6.53 -3.21 14.94
C VAL A 365 -5.74 -2.19 15.75
N GLY A 366 -6.30 -1.82 16.90
CA GLY A 366 -5.62 -0.96 17.86
C GLY A 366 -4.35 -1.63 18.42
N LEU A 367 -3.28 -0.84 18.66
CA LEU A 367 -2.03 -1.33 19.26
C LEU A 367 -2.22 -2.15 20.55
N LYS A 368 -3.26 -1.83 21.34
CA LYS A 368 -3.54 -2.44 22.65
C LYS A 368 -4.63 -3.52 22.62
N GLU A 369 -5.18 -3.83 21.45
CA GLU A 369 -6.22 -4.85 21.34
C GLU A 369 -5.59 -6.24 21.38
N ASP A 370 -5.98 -7.02 22.39
CA ASP A 370 -5.76 -8.46 22.41
C ASP A 370 -6.85 -9.08 21.53
N ASP A 371 -6.49 -9.45 20.30
CA ASP A 371 -7.39 -10.09 19.35
C ASP A 371 -7.56 -11.58 19.64
N GLY A 372 -6.99 -12.09 20.75
CA GLY A 372 -7.15 -13.47 21.21
C GLY A 372 -6.61 -14.51 20.22
N ALA A 373 -5.92 -14.05 19.17
CA ALA A 373 -5.43 -14.85 18.09
C ALA A 373 -3.91 -14.69 18.03
N GLU A 374 -3.18 -15.79 17.96
CA GLU A 374 -1.77 -15.81 17.54
C GLU A 374 -1.59 -15.32 16.07
N ASP A 375 -2.58 -14.62 15.50
CA ASP A 375 -2.66 -14.28 14.09
C ASP A 375 -1.83 -13.04 13.79
N ARG A 376 -0.52 -13.30 13.65
CA ARG A 376 0.51 -12.39 13.15
C ARG A 376 0.27 -11.94 11.70
N THR A 377 -0.98 -11.85 11.22
CA THR A 377 -1.35 -11.36 9.89
C THR A 377 -2.00 -9.98 9.94
N VAL A 378 -2.44 -9.53 11.11
CA VAL A 378 -3.18 -8.27 11.29
C VAL A 378 -2.20 -7.11 11.51
N LEU A 379 -2.38 -6.03 10.76
CA LEU A 379 -1.61 -4.80 10.97
C LEU A 379 -2.12 -4.06 12.21
N ARG A 380 -1.22 -3.40 12.93
CA ARG A 380 -1.56 -2.70 14.17
C ARG A 380 -1.26 -1.21 14.03
N SER A 381 -2.20 -0.39 14.49
CA SER A 381 -2.09 1.06 14.46
C SER A 381 -2.65 1.66 15.75
N GLY A 382 -2.15 2.84 16.13
CA GLY A 382 -2.83 3.67 17.10
C GLY A 382 -4.09 4.29 16.53
N LEU A 383 -4.80 4.98 17.43
CA LEU A 383 -6.02 5.72 17.16
C LEU A 383 -5.68 7.17 16.82
N ASN A 384 -6.67 7.98 16.41
CA ASN A 384 -6.48 9.41 16.11
C ASN A 384 -5.70 10.18 17.20
N ALA A 385 -5.91 9.82 18.47
CA ALA A 385 -5.24 10.45 19.60
C ALA A 385 -3.70 10.34 19.55
N GLU A 386 -3.13 9.31 18.91
CA GLU A 386 -1.67 9.15 18.76
C GLU A 386 -1.09 10.32 17.97
N GLY A 387 -1.67 10.62 16.79
CA GLY A 387 -1.20 11.70 15.93
C GLY A 387 -1.29 13.05 16.63
N THR A 388 -2.44 13.35 17.26
CA THR A 388 -2.67 14.62 17.97
C THR A 388 -1.68 14.81 19.12
N THR A 389 -1.46 13.75 19.91
CA THR A 389 -0.51 13.79 21.04
C THR A 389 0.91 14.02 20.55
N LEU A 390 1.35 13.26 19.53
CA LEU A 390 2.69 13.36 18.99
C LEU A 390 2.95 14.75 18.39
N LEU A 391 2.01 15.29 17.60
CA LEU A 391 2.16 16.63 17.03
C LEU A 391 2.22 17.72 18.11
N GLY A 392 1.37 17.63 19.13
CA GLY A 392 1.37 18.56 20.27
C GLY A 392 2.67 18.52 21.07
N GLN A 393 3.26 17.34 21.27
CA GLN A 393 4.58 17.19 21.88
C GLN A 393 5.67 17.83 21.02
N MET A 394 5.64 17.58 19.71
CA MET A 394 6.66 18.08 18.80
C MET A 394 6.64 19.59 18.71
N LEU A 395 5.48 20.23 18.52
CA LEU A 395 5.39 21.66 18.26
C LEU A 395 5.29 22.52 19.55
N GLN A 396 5.22 21.87 20.72
CA GLN A 396 5.17 22.52 22.05
C GLN A 396 4.06 23.58 22.21
N SER A 397 3.03 23.53 21.38
CA SER A 397 2.00 24.56 21.33
C SER A 397 0.65 23.94 21.68
N ALA A 398 0.07 24.42 22.78
CA ALA A 398 -1.37 24.31 22.96
C ALA A 398 -2.03 25.13 21.84
N GLY A 399 -2.70 24.47 20.90
CA GLY A 399 -3.42 25.14 19.81
C GLY A 399 -2.64 25.36 18.51
N VAL A 400 -1.71 24.47 18.14
CA VAL A 400 -1.38 24.36 16.70
C VAL A 400 -2.69 24.02 15.99
N GLY A 401 -3.13 24.91 15.08
CA GLY A 401 -4.41 24.83 14.38
C GLY A 401 -4.52 23.67 13.37
N PHE A 402 -3.88 22.53 13.62
CA PHE A 402 -4.00 21.33 12.82
C PHE A 402 -4.78 20.25 13.58
N SER A 403 -6.02 20.03 13.16
CA SER A 403 -6.99 19.33 13.99
C SER A 403 -6.93 17.81 13.89
N TYR A 404 -6.30 17.21 12.86
CA TYR A 404 -6.45 15.76 12.62
C TYR A 404 -5.23 15.07 11.96
N PRO A 405 -4.04 15.06 12.60
CA PRO A 405 -2.91 14.29 12.08
C PRO A 405 -3.17 12.78 12.15
N LYS A 406 -2.92 12.06 11.06
CA LYS A 406 -2.96 10.59 11.04
C LYS A 406 -1.91 10.00 11.99
N PRO A 407 -2.19 8.85 12.63
CA PRO A 407 -1.22 8.19 13.51
C PRO A 407 0.07 7.84 12.78
N LEU A 408 1.21 8.00 13.46
CA LEU A 408 2.51 7.65 12.89
C LEU A 408 2.57 6.14 12.61
N SER A 409 2.12 5.34 13.56
CA SER A 409 2.10 3.88 13.45
C SER A 409 1.30 3.35 12.25
N LEU A 410 0.18 4.00 11.88
CA LEU A 410 -0.63 3.64 10.71
C LEU A 410 0.19 3.75 9.43
N VAL A 411 0.71 4.96 9.19
CA VAL A 411 1.42 5.31 7.95
C VAL A 411 2.74 4.53 7.87
N GLN A 412 3.46 4.41 8.99
CA GLN A 412 4.69 3.63 9.07
C GLN A 412 4.48 2.16 8.71
N THR A 413 3.42 1.54 9.24
CA THR A 413 3.14 0.12 8.97
C THR A 413 2.76 -0.12 7.51
N LEU A 414 1.98 0.78 6.90
CA LEU A 414 1.63 0.69 5.48
C LEU A 414 2.86 0.84 4.57
N ILE A 415 3.71 1.84 4.85
CA ILE A 415 4.95 2.07 4.09
C ILE A 415 5.90 0.87 4.22
N ALA A 416 6.09 0.34 5.43
CA ALA A 416 6.95 -0.82 5.67
C ALA A 416 6.51 -2.04 4.87
N GLN A 417 5.20 -2.25 4.71
CA GLN A 417 4.65 -3.36 3.93
C GLN A 417 4.74 -3.15 2.41
N ALA A 418 4.88 -1.90 1.96
CA ALA A 418 4.80 -1.51 0.56
C ALA A 418 6.15 -1.17 -0.09
N THR A 419 7.21 -0.97 0.70
CA THR A 419 8.47 -0.39 0.23
C THR A 419 9.70 -1.18 0.69
N GLY A 420 10.69 -1.27 -0.18
CA GLY A 420 12.06 -1.68 0.11
C GLY A 420 12.93 -0.51 0.61
N PRO A 421 14.22 -0.78 0.88
CA PRO A 421 15.12 0.17 1.52
C PRO A 421 15.42 1.41 0.68
N ASP A 422 15.47 1.33 -0.65
CA ASP A 422 15.85 2.46 -1.51
C ASP A 422 14.63 3.10 -2.21
N ASP A 423 13.41 2.83 -1.75
CA ASP A 423 12.20 3.30 -2.42
C ASP A 423 11.80 4.73 -2.05
N THR A 424 11.11 5.40 -2.97
CA THR A 424 10.59 6.77 -2.77
C THR A 424 9.09 6.75 -2.45
N VAL A 425 8.71 7.45 -1.38
CA VAL A 425 7.34 7.65 -0.91
C VAL A 425 6.86 9.07 -1.20
N LEU A 426 5.69 9.21 -1.80
CA LEU A 426 5.08 10.52 -2.09
C LEU A 426 3.79 10.69 -1.28
N ASP A 427 3.61 11.89 -0.73
CA ASP A 427 2.35 12.33 -0.13
C ASP A 427 2.06 13.77 -0.57
N PHE A 428 1.10 13.91 -1.48
CA PHE A 428 0.68 15.20 -2.02
C PHE A 428 -0.54 15.79 -1.32
N PHE A 429 -0.91 15.24 -0.16
CA PHE A 429 -1.84 15.80 0.83
C PHE A 429 -1.18 15.75 2.21
N ALA A 430 0.06 16.25 2.30
CA ALA A 430 0.93 15.93 3.43
C ALA A 430 0.41 16.43 4.79
N GLY A 431 -0.35 17.52 4.81
CA GLY A 431 -1.04 18.06 5.97
C GLY A 431 -0.10 18.40 7.13
N SER A 432 0.14 17.44 8.02
CA SER A 432 1.09 17.60 9.12
C SER A 432 2.49 17.04 8.85
N GLY A 433 2.71 16.30 7.77
CA GLY A 433 3.99 15.66 7.46
C GLY A 433 4.20 14.31 8.14
N THR A 434 3.12 13.57 8.48
CA THR A 434 3.22 12.23 9.10
C THR A 434 3.98 11.24 8.21
N THR A 435 3.78 11.29 6.89
CA THR A 435 4.45 10.39 5.92
C THR A 435 5.97 10.53 5.95
N ALA A 436 6.51 11.76 5.95
CA ALA A 436 7.95 11.98 6.07
C ALA A 436 8.50 11.46 7.41
N HIS A 437 7.80 11.73 8.52
CA HIS A 437 8.19 11.19 9.83
C HIS A 437 8.22 9.65 9.81
N ALA A 438 7.23 9.00 9.20
CA ALA A 438 7.20 7.54 9.06
C ALA A 438 8.40 6.99 8.26
N VAL A 439 8.75 7.64 7.15
CA VAL A 439 9.93 7.28 6.34
C VAL A 439 11.22 7.42 7.14
N LEU A 440 11.40 8.55 7.83
CA LEU A 440 12.57 8.78 8.69
C LEU A 440 12.66 7.75 9.83
N ALA A 441 11.53 7.40 10.44
CA ALA A 441 11.48 6.40 11.51
C ALA A 441 11.85 5.00 10.99
N LEU A 442 11.46 4.64 9.77
CA LEU A 442 11.88 3.38 9.14
C LEU A 442 13.37 3.37 8.81
N ASN A 443 13.89 4.48 8.25
CA ASN A 443 15.33 4.62 7.99
C ASN A 443 16.16 4.51 9.28
N ALA A 444 15.71 5.11 10.38
CA ALA A 444 16.39 5.02 11.66
C ALA A 444 16.31 3.61 12.30
N ALA A 445 15.26 2.84 12.01
CA ALA A 445 15.06 1.50 12.55
C ALA A 445 15.77 0.39 11.77
N GLU A 446 16.07 0.63 10.49
CA GLU A 446 16.66 -0.34 9.57
C GLU A 446 17.98 0.22 9.00
N GLU A 447 19.13 -0.28 9.42
CA GLU A 447 20.45 0.25 9.02
C GLU A 447 20.67 0.28 7.50
N THR A 448 20.06 -0.64 6.76
CA THR A 448 20.15 -0.69 5.29
C THR A 448 19.10 0.16 4.60
N SER A 449 18.17 0.77 5.35
CA SER A 449 17.08 1.56 4.79
C SER A 449 17.54 2.97 4.47
N ASN A 450 17.12 3.40 3.30
CA ASN A 450 17.57 4.60 2.63
C ASN A 450 16.43 5.25 1.84
N ARG A 451 15.21 5.05 2.35
CA ARG A 451 13.95 5.45 1.72
C ARG A 451 13.90 6.96 1.62
N ARG A 452 13.26 7.46 0.57
CA ARG A 452 13.13 8.89 0.31
C ARG A 452 11.67 9.31 0.48
N PHE A 453 11.44 10.57 0.85
CA PHE A 453 10.10 11.15 0.86
C PHE A 453 10.00 12.40 0.00
N ILE A 454 8.82 12.58 -0.60
CA ILE A 454 8.40 13.81 -1.26
C ILE A 454 7.05 14.20 -0.66
N LEU A 455 6.96 15.39 -0.07
CA LEU A 455 5.71 15.95 0.42
C LEU A 455 5.27 17.11 -0.46
N ALA A 456 3.97 17.23 -0.72
CA ALA A 456 3.37 18.48 -1.17
C ALA A 456 2.30 18.91 -0.16
N SER A 457 2.38 20.17 0.27
CA SER A 457 1.42 20.77 1.19
C SER A 457 1.14 22.22 0.81
N SER A 458 -0.11 22.60 0.92
CA SER A 458 -0.57 23.96 0.72
C SER A 458 -0.22 24.90 1.88
N THR A 459 -0.36 26.20 1.64
CA THR A 459 -0.36 27.21 2.70
C THR A 459 -1.66 27.20 3.51
N GLU A 460 -2.77 26.77 2.90
CA GLU A 460 -4.15 26.96 3.42
C GLU A 460 -4.49 28.43 3.74
N ALA A 461 -3.78 29.37 3.13
CA ALA A 461 -4.10 30.79 3.24
C ALA A 461 -5.50 31.05 2.65
N THR A 462 -6.30 31.82 3.38
CA THR A 462 -7.63 32.26 2.94
C THR A 462 -7.66 33.79 2.86
N PRO A 463 -8.66 34.41 2.20
CA PRO A 463 -8.83 35.86 2.27
C PRO A 463 -8.93 36.40 3.71
N GLN A 464 -9.43 35.59 4.65
CA GLN A 464 -9.55 35.93 6.07
C GLN A 464 -8.24 35.71 6.84
N GLU A 465 -7.44 34.73 6.44
CA GLU A 465 -6.15 34.38 7.04
C GLU A 465 -5.03 34.33 5.98
N PRO A 466 -4.69 35.46 5.33
CA PRO A 466 -3.76 35.46 4.19
C PRO A 466 -2.32 35.13 4.58
N GLN A 467 -1.99 35.22 5.88
CA GLN A 467 -0.67 34.93 6.42
C GLN A 467 -0.54 33.47 6.91
N LYS A 468 -1.61 32.67 6.83
CA LYS A 468 -1.56 31.26 7.24
C LYS A 468 -0.69 30.49 6.25
N ASN A 469 0.27 29.74 6.78
CA ASN A 469 1.11 28.85 5.99
C ASN A 469 1.28 27.52 6.72
N LEU A 470 0.37 26.59 6.47
CA LEU A 470 0.38 25.25 7.07
C LEU A 470 1.65 24.48 6.70
N CYS A 471 2.06 24.51 5.43
CA CYS A 471 3.25 23.81 4.97
C CYS A 471 4.48 24.20 5.80
N GLN A 472 4.74 25.50 5.95
CA GLN A 472 5.89 25.98 6.70
C GLN A 472 5.75 25.78 8.22
N SER A 473 4.61 26.17 8.80
CA SER A 473 4.43 26.22 10.26
C SER A 473 4.15 24.86 10.91
N VAL A 474 3.64 23.89 10.15
CA VAL A 474 3.28 22.56 10.67
C VAL A 474 4.05 21.46 9.96
N THR A 475 3.92 21.32 8.64
CA THR A 475 4.56 20.21 7.90
C THR A 475 6.09 20.27 8.03
N ARG A 476 6.69 21.38 7.62
CA ARG A 476 8.14 21.58 7.65
C ARG A 476 8.67 21.53 9.08
N GLU A 477 8.00 22.19 10.02
CA GLU A 477 8.45 22.21 11.41
C GLU A 477 8.39 20.83 12.08
N ARG A 478 7.34 20.03 11.81
CA ARG A 478 7.28 18.64 12.27
C ARG A 478 8.45 17.82 11.72
N VAL A 479 8.70 17.90 10.40
CA VAL A 479 9.76 17.12 9.76
C VAL A 479 11.14 17.56 10.24
N ALA A 480 11.39 18.87 10.35
CA ALA A 480 12.64 19.41 10.89
C ALA A 480 12.91 18.89 12.31
N ARG A 481 11.90 18.92 13.19
CA ARG A 481 12.01 18.37 14.55
C ARG A 481 12.17 16.85 14.58
N ALA A 482 11.58 16.11 13.63
CA ALA A 482 11.82 14.68 13.51
C ALA A 482 13.29 14.39 13.15
N ILE A 483 13.88 15.16 12.23
CA ILE A 483 15.27 15.04 11.80
C ILE A 483 16.24 15.43 12.92
N GLN A 484 16.04 16.60 13.52
CA GLN A 484 16.98 17.23 14.46
C GLN A 484 16.77 16.82 15.92
N GLY A 485 15.61 16.25 16.23
CA GLY A 485 15.17 15.98 17.60
C GLY A 485 14.42 17.16 18.19
N TYR A 486 13.76 16.92 19.32
CA TYR A 486 12.96 17.93 20.01
C TYR A 486 12.88 17.62 21.50
N THR A 487 12.57 18.65 22.29
CA THR A 487 12.24 18.49 23.71
C THR A 487 10.76 18.76 23.90
N HIS A 488 10.11 18.02 24.79
CA HIS A 488 8.74 18.32 25.21
C HIS A 488 8.59 18.16 26.72
N ARG A 489 7.60 18.82 27.32
CA ARG A 489 7.40 18.78 28.78
C ARG A 489 6.38 17.71 29.14
N THR A 490 6.71 16.92 30.14
CA THR A 490 5.79 15.98 30.81
C THR A 490 5.59 16.40 32.25
N ARG A 491 4.67 15.73 32.97
CA ARG A 491 4.50 15.92 34.42
C ARG A 491 5.77 15.61 35.21
N SER A 492 6.64 14.74 34.68
CA SER A 492 7.88 14.31 35.31
C SER A 492 9.10 15.16 34.93
N GLY A 493 8.92 16.19 34.08
CA GLY A 493 10.00 17.06 33.61
C GLY A 493 10.14 17.10 32.08
N PRO A 494 11.14 17.84 31.55
CA PRO A 494 11.45 17.86 30.13
C PRO A 494 11.98 16.49 29.67
N VAL A 495 11.49 16.02 28.53
CA VAL A 495 11.93 14.80 27.86
C VAL A 495 12.55 15.19 26.54
N GLN A 496 13.81 14.82 26.35
CA GLN A 496 14.53 15.01 25.10
C GLN A 496 14.34 13.79 24.21
N VAL A 497 13.87 14.02 22.98
CA VAL A 497 13.74 13.01 21.93
C VAL A 497 14.87 13.24 20.93
N PRO A 498 15.77 12.25 20.72
CA PRO A 498 16.83 12.39 19.74
C PRO A 498 16.27 12.49 18.31
N GLY A 499 17.00 13.16 17.43
CA GLY A 499 16.67 13.23 16.02
C GLY A 499 16.84 11.90 15.32
N LEU A 500 16.01 11.65 14.31
CA LEU A 500 16.07 10.46 13.46
C LEU A 500 17.14 10.59 12.36
N GLY A 501 17.71 11.78 12.16
CA GLY A 501 18.61 12.08 11.04
C GLY A 501 17.85 12.29 9.72
N GLY A 502 18.59 12.50 8.64
CA GLY A 502 18.05 12.81 7.32
C GLY A 502 18.16 14.28 6.94
N ASP A 503 17.53 14.64 5.82
CA ASP A 503 17.58 15.97 5.19
C ASP A 503 16.24 16.27 4.50
N PHE A 504 16.02 17.52 4.09
CA PHE A 504 15.10 17.84 3.00
C PHE A 504 15.42 19.20 2.37
N ALA A 505 15.14 19.30 1.07
CA ALA A 505 14.99 20.56 0.36
C ALA A 505 13.58 21.12 0.57
N TYR A 506 13.50 22.39 0.94
CA TYR A 506 12.24 23.14 0.95
C TYR A 506 12.06 23.88 -0.37
N LEU A 507 10.98 23.58 -1.08
CA LEU A 507 10.70 24.09 -2.40
C LEU A 507 9.35 24.83 -2.39
N ARG A 508 9.24 25.93 -3.13
CA ARG A 508 7.94 26.58 -3.37
C ARG A 508 7.52 26.35 -4.80
N ALA A 509 6.30 25.84 -4.99
CA ALA A 509 5.69 25.73 -6.31
C ALA A 509 5.28 27.13 -6.79
N ALA A 510 5.81 27.52 -7.94
CA ALA A 510 5.51 28.79 -8.60
C ALA A 510 5.25 28.53 -10.10
N GLY A 511 4.62 29.49 -10.78
CA GLY A 511 4.50 29.44 -12.24
C GLY A 511 5.71 30.05 -12.92
N VAL A 512 6.21 29.44 -14.00
CA VAL A 512 7.21 30.09 -14.86
C VAL A 512 6.57 31.27 -15.60
N PRO A 513 7.14 32.50 -15.54
CA PRO A 513 6.68 33.60 -16.37
C PRO A 513 6.75 33.27 -17.86
N ALA A 514 5.67 33.54 -18.60
CA ALA A 514 5.58 33.20 -20.02
C ALA A 514 6.75 33.76 -20.85
N GLY A 515 7.35 32.91 -21.68
CA GLY A 515 8.41 33.27 -22.62
C GLY A 515 9.84 33.31 -22.05
N LYS A 516 10.04 33.05 -20.76
CA LYS A 516 11.38 32.90 -20.17
C LYS A 516 11.84 31.45 -20.20
N THR A 517 13.09 31.24 -20.61
CA THR A 517 13.77 29.94 -20.44
C THR A 517 14.11 29.74 -18.97
N ALA A 518 13.70 28.62 -18.37
CA ALA A 518 13.88 28.34 -16.95
C ALA A 518 14.99 27.30 -16.73
N GLN A 519 16.24 27.73 -16.92
CA GLN A 519 17.44 26.88 -16.87
C GLN A 519 17.58 26.10 -15.54
N GLU A 520 17.26 26.76 -14.42
CA GLU A 520 17.23 26.15 -13.09
C GLU A 520 16.28 24.95 -13.03
N GLN A 521 15.10 25.06 -13.64
CA GLN A 521 14.07 24.03 -13.59
C GLN A 521 14.47 22.81 -14.43
N VAL A 522 15.14 23.04 -15.56
CA VAL A 522 15.77 21.96 -16.35
C VAL A 522 16.83 21.25 -15.50
N TRP A 523 17.70 22.01 -14.85
CA TRP A 523 18.75 21.45 -13.99
C TRP A 523 18.18 20.62 -12.83
N PHE A 524 17.17 21.14 -12.13
CA PHE A 524 16.47 20.41 -11.06
C PHE A 524 15.83 19.12 -11.57
N ALA A 525 15.10 19.18 -12.70
CA ALA A 525 14.50 17.99 -13.29
C ALA A 525 15.55 16.95 -13.69
N LEU A 526 16.69 17.36 -14.26
CA LEU A 526 17.78 16.45 -14.63
C LEU A 526 18.43 15.81 -13.40
N GLN A 527 18.73 16.58 -12.35
CA GLN A 527 19.31 16.02 -11.11
C GLN A 527 18.36 15.01 -10.46
N LEU A 528 17.09 15.38 -10.30
CA LEU A 528 16.06 14.47 -9.77
C LEU A 528 15.88 13.25 -10.68
N ARG A 529 16.08 13.41 -11.99
CA ARG A 529 15.98 12.31 -12.92
C ARG A 529 17.11 11.29 -12.78
N HIS A 530 18.31 11.71 -12.46
CA HIS A 530 19.47 10.81 -12.38
C HIS A 530 19.68 10.28 -10.97
N PHE A 531 19.46 11.13 -9.97
CA PHE A 531 19.91 10.86 -8.60
C PHE A 531 18.77 10.79 -7.58
N GLN A 532 17.56 11.24 -7.94
CA GLN A 532 16.48 11.50 -6.96
C GLN A 532 16.99 12.34 -5.77
N ALA A 533 17.89 13.27 -6.07
CA ALA A 533 18.46 14.21 -5.14
C ALA A 533 18.60 15.58 -5.81
N LEU A 534 18.57 16.64 -5.02
CA LEU A 534 18.50 18.01 -5.49
C LEU A 534 19.66 18.83 -4.93
N GLY A 535 20.55 19.30 -5.81
CA GLY A 535 21.54 20.31 -5.50
C GLY A 535 21.13 21.70 -5.99
N GLU A 536 21.90 22.71 -5.59
CA GLU A 536 21.70 24.10 -5.98
C GLU A 536 21.92 24.34 -7.49
N TYR A 537 21.31 25.40 -7.99
CA TYR A 537 21.58 25.97 -9.31
C TYR A 537 22.43 27.23 -9.17
N ARG A 538 23.48 27.35 -9.98
CA ARG A 538 24.37 28.52 -9.97
C ARG A 538 24.12 29.37 -11.22
N PRO A 539 23.42 30.52 -11.12
CA PRO A 539 22.99 31.29 -12.30
C PRO A 539 24.15 31.82 -13.15
N ASP A 540 25.30 32.10 -12.54
CA ASP A 540 26.48 32.65 -13.21
C ASP A 540 27.41 31.57 -13.82
N CYS A 541 27.04 30.29 -13.73
CA CYS A 541 27.83 29.19 -14.26
C CYS A 541 27.24 28.66 -15.56
N ALA A 542 27.99 28.75 -16.66
CA ALA A 542 27.61 28.17 -17.97
C ALA A 542 27.56 26.63 -17.97
N LEU A 543 28.20 26.00 -16.98
CA LEU A 543 28.24 24.55 -16.75
C LEU A 543 27.78 24.24 -15.33
N GLN A 544 26.62 23.61 -15.19
CA GLN A 544 26.19 23.00 -13.93
C GLN A 544 26.76 21.59 -13.81
N GLN A 545 27.04 21.16 -12.58
CA GLN A 545 27.70 19.88 -12.31
C GLN A 545 27.12 19.22 -11.06
N HIS A 546 26.96 17.90 -11.12
CA HIS A 546 26.62 17.07 -9.97
C HIS A 546 27.50 15.82 -10.01
N TRP A 547 28.12 15.48 -8.88
CA TRP A 547 29.09 14.42 -8.77
C TRP A 547 28.64 13.37 -7.76
N THR A 548 28.62 12.11 -8.18
CA THR A 548 28.39 10.93 -7.31
C THR A 548 29.48 9.90 -7.58
N ASP A 549 29.64 8.91 -6.71
CA ASP A 549 30.64 7.84 -6.90
C ASP A 549 30.45 7.06 -8.21
N GLY A 550 29.21 6.95 -8.71
CA GLY A 550 28.89 6.19 -9.92
C GLY A 550 28.78 7.00 -11.21
N LEU A 551 28.52 8.32 -11.13
CA LEU A 551 28.21 9.17 -12.29
C LEU A 551 28.51 10.64 -12.00
N ALA A 552 29.06 11.35 -12.99
CA ALA A 552 29.04 12.80 -13.05
C ALA A 552 27.98 13.28 -14.06
N LEU A 553 27.12 14.21 -13.66
CA LEU A 553 26.10 14.81 -14.51
C LEU A 553 26.46 16.27 -14.75
N PHE A 554 26.58 16.64 -16.01
CA PHE A 554 26.85 18.00 -16.45
C PHE A 554 25.66 18.53 -17.25
N TYR A 555 25.36 19.81 -17.04
CA TYR A 555 24.36 20.53 -17.83
C TYR A 555 24.97 21.80 -18.40
N LEU A 556 25.08 21.82 -19.72
CA LEU A 556 25.68 22.86 -20.51
C LEU A 556 24.62 23.87 -20.96
N ILE A 557 24.69 25.06 -20.38
CA ILE A 557 23.77 26.17 -20.70
C ILE A 557 24.23 26.90 -21.96
N GLU A 558 25.56 27.08 -22.10
CA GLU A 558 26.20 27.74 -23.24
C GLU A 558 27.46 26.96 -23.67
N ALA A 559 27.71 26.87 -24.98
CA ALA A 559 28.86 26.18 -25.55
C ALA A 559 29.90 27.15 -26.12
N SER A 560 30.56 27.92 -25.24
CA SER A 560 31.78 28.63 -25.63
C SER A 560 32.98 27.66 -25.65
N PRO A 561 34.04 27.94 -26.45
CA PRO A 561 35.24 27.10 -26.47
C PRO A 561 35.83 26.84 -25.07
N GLU A 562 35.84 27.86 -24.21
CA GLU A 562 36.36 27.76 -22.84
C GLU A 562 35.55 26.78 -21.99
N VAL A 563 34.22 26.79 -22.12
CA VAL A 563 33.34 25.88 -21.38
C VAL A 563 33.51 24.45 -21.89
N LEU A 564 33.65 24.26 -23.20
CA LEU A 564 33.85 22.93 -23.79
C LEU A 564 35.20 22.32 -23.39
N ASP A 565 36.26 23.12 -23.34
CA ASP A 565 37.56 22.67 -22.86
C ASP A 565 37.53 22.32 -21.36
N GLU A 566 36.77 23.08 -20.56
CA GLU A 566 36.54 22.74 -19.15
C GLU A 566 35.76 21.44 -18.99
N VAL A 567 34.72 21.19 -19.80
CA VAL A 567 34.00 19.90 -19.80
C VAL A 567 34.95 18.74 -20.13
N ARG A 568 35.80 18.88 -21.15
CA ARG A 568 36.81 17.85 -21.49
C ARG A 568 37.74 17.58 -20.33
N ARG A 569 38.33 18.64 -19.75
CA ARG A 569 39.26 18.54 -18.62
C ARG A 569 38.63 17.85 -17.42
N LEU A 570 37.38 18.19 -17.08
CA LEU A 570 36.65 17.56 -15.99
C LEU A 570 36.30 16.12 -16.30
N ALA A 571 35.89 15.82 -17.53
CA ALA A 571 35.51 14.48 -17.94
C ALA A 571 36.71 13.51 -17.97
N GLU A 572 37.87 13.95 -18.44
CA GLU A 572 39.12 13.18 -18.40
C GLU A 572 39.54 12.88 -16.95
N ALA A 573 39.39 13.85 -16.06
CA ALA A 573 39.72 13.70 -14.64
C ALA A 573 38.65 12.96 -13.82
N ALA A 574 37.47 12.71 -14.37
CA ALA A 574 36.31 12.24 -13.61
C ALA A 574 36.51 10.83 -13.01
N GLY A 575 37.25 9.97 -13.72
CA GLY A 575 37.46 8.57 -13.33
C GLY A 575 36.16 7.74 -13.25
N ARG A 576 35.08 8.25 -13.84
CA ARG A 576 33.72 7.69 -13.81
C ARG A 576 32.97 8.08 -15.10
N PRO A 577 31.83 7.44 -15.41
CA PRO A 577 30.96 7.88 -16.49
C PRO A 577 30.51 9.33 -16.31
N VAL A 578 30.41 10.07 -17.42
CA VAL A 578 29.97 11.46 -17.45
C VAL A 578 28.82 11.59 -18.45
N THR A 579 27.69 12.11 -17.99
CA THR A 579 26.56 12.45 -18.86
C THR A 579 26.49 13.96 -19.01
N VAL A 580 26.55 14.45 -20.24
CA VAL A 580 26.46 15.89 -20.55
C VAL A 580 25.14 16.17 -21.25
N TYR A 581 24.31 17.03 -20.65
CA TYR A 581 23.11 17.54 -21.29
C TYR A 581 23.36 18.90 -21.95
N SER A 582 22.90 19.06 -23.19
CA SER A 582 22.90 20.35 -23.90
C SER A 582 21.57 20.59 -24.60
N TRP A 583 21.26 21.86 -24.88
CA TRP A 583 20.10 22.21 -25.69
C TRP A 583 20.24 21.66 -27.12
N PRO A 584 19.14 21.24 -27.79
CA PRO A 584 19.21 20.71 -29.16
C PRO A 584 19.83 21.66 -30.20
N SER A 585 19.74 22.98 -29.98
CA SER A 585 20.37 24.00 -30.83
C SER A 585 21.89 24.09 -30.66
N VAL A 586 22.45 23.42 -29.65
CA VAL A 586 23.86 23.43 -29.29
C VAL A 586 24.48 22.09 -29.69
N ALA A 587 25.16 22.08 -30.84
CA ALA A 587 25.91 20.91 -31.30
C ALA A 587 27.21 20.77 -30.50
N VAL A 588 27.33 19.68 -29.72
CA VAL A 588 28.52 19.36 -28.93
C VAL A 588 28.86 17.89 -29.11
N ASP A 589 30.15 17.63 -29.31
CA ASP A 589 30.71 16.30 -29.40
C ASP A 589 32.03 16.25 -28.63
N PHE A 590 32.20 15.22 -27.82
CA PHE A 590 33.40 14.97 -27.03
C PHE A 590 33.91 13.59 -27.44
N GLU A 591 35.09 13.53 -28.06
CA GLU A 591 35.76 12.28 -28.44
C GLU A 591 36.36 11.57 -27.19
N LEU A 592 35.52 11.29 -26.18
CA LEU A 592 35.90 10.67 -24.91
C LEU A 592 34.99 9.47 -24.61
N GLU A 593 35.58 8.29 -24.41
CA GLU A 593 34.83 7.03 -24.22
C GLU A 593 33.94 7.03 -22.96
N ASN A 594 34.30 7.79 -21.92
CA ASN A 594 33.52 7.89 -20.69
C ASN A 594 32.44 8.98 -20.72
N VAL A 595 32.30 9.71 -21.83
CA VAL A 595 31.33 10.79 -21.99
C VAL A 595 30.15 10.34 -22.84
N THR A 596 28.94 10.59 -22.36
CA THR A 596 27.70 10.44 -23.11
C THR A 596 27.03 11.80 -23.23
N VAL A 597 26.88 12.30 -24.45
CA VAL A 597 26.16 13.55 -24.73
C VAL A 597 24.69 13.25 -24.97
N CYS A 598 23.81 13.99 -24.31
CA CYS A 598 22.36 13.88 -24.43
C CYS A 598 21.76 15.25 -24.72
N ALA A 599 20.78 15.29 -25.63
CA ALA A 599 19.92 16.46 -25.73
C ALA A 599 19.05 16.58 -24.46
N VAL A 600 18.75 17.82 -24.04
CA VAL A 600 17.71 18.06 -23.04
C VAL A 600 16.41 17.38 -23.52
N PRO A 601 15.74 16.57 -22.67
CA PRO A 601 14.51 15.88 -23.02
C PRO A 601 13.44 16.82 -23.57
N ALA A 602 12.73 16.38 -24.62
CA ALA A 602 11.79 17.21 -25.37
C ALA A 602 10.70 17.81 -24.46
N GLU A 603 10.19 17.04 -23.50
CA GLU A 603 9.19 17.51 -22.53
C GLU A 603 9.72 18.60 -21.59
N LEU A 604 11.03 18.61 -21.29
CA LEU A 604 11.65 19.69 -20.52
C LEU A 604 11.89 20.93 -21.40
N CYS A 605 12.23 20.74 -22.68
CA CYS A 605 12.30 21.84 -23.63
C CYS A 605 10.92 22.49 -23.85
N GLU A 606 9.86 21.70 -23.97
CA GLU A 606 8.49 22.21 -24.11
C GLU A 606 8.03 22.95 -22.85
N ALA A 607 8.32 22.41 -21.67
CA ALA A 607 7.97 23.02 -20.40
C ALA A 607 8.78 24.30 -20.10
N PHE A 608 10.10 24.26 -20.31
CA PHE A 608 11.02 25.27 -19.77
C PHE A 608 11.86 26.00 -20.81
N GLY A 609 11.71 25.69 -22.10
CA GLY A 609 12.49 26.28 -23.19
C GLY A 609 12.20 27.75 -23.46
N GLY A 610 11.02 28.25 -23.08
CA GLY A 610 10.60 29.61 -23.44
C GLY A 610 10.64 29.84 -24.96
N ARG A 611 11.01 31.06 -25.41
CA ARG A 611 11.50 31.29 -26.78
C ARG A 611 12.99 30.98 -26.82
N CYS A 612 13.36 29.70 -26.77
CA CYS A 612 14.75 29.33 -27.05
C CYS A 612 15.09 29.82 -28.47
N PRO A 613 16.24 30.48 -28.71
CA PRO A 613 16.61 30.99 -30.02
C PRO A 613 16.71 29.91 -31.08
#